data_AF-A0A0R3R903-F1
#
_entry.id   AF-A0A0R3R903-F1
#
_cell.length_a   1.000
_cell.length_b   1.000
_cell.length_c   1.000
_cell.angle_alpha   90.00
_cell.angle_beta   90.00
_cell.angle_gamma   90.00
#
_symmetry.space_group_name_H-M   'P 1'
#
loop_
_entity.id
_entity.type
_entity.pdbx_description
1 polymer ?
#
loop_
_entity_poly.entity_id
_entity_poly.type
_entity_poly.pdbx_seq_one_letter_code
_entity_poly.pdbx_strand_id
1 'polypeptide(L)'
;MLSPSISSNLTVLRFTPVEEQFYRATLSNCRLKVRYMPYLHNLNTPISSLHGKDFEKLLEPLQMIRKFIVFPSLRFQEKLFFPTIYGLLQSKANVSTEDSLQEELFRISTQQVEVHQRNILMHYCGLAGLEWLCGNEANAAKYYSSAINAMKELDQMNNKLGLKGSRCAYRLLRSDRLQQIHIFSAILDLQKDGIEVRDVSAEEAEAQLNLALTGYTEQTVSNLMQIYVTANESFPKYKAILSQAKSSIGWLCEAINLVNNVGQQHLFIDAIRTAITNSGLPNVPVSNLLGLNFYVVKRWDELIDCAQKVFSETKKIAMNNIMEKKWNFILETIIACHFSSNDGKSLKK
;
A
#
# COMPACT_ATOMS: atom_id res chain seq x y z
N MET A 1 -6.16 -40.55 -32.28
CA MET A 1 -7.06 -39.48 -31.80
C MET A 1 -6.27 -38.63 -30.82
N LEU A 2 -5.84 -37.45 -31.24
CA LEU A 2 -5.19 -36.48 -30.36
C LEU A 2 -6.31 -35.71 -29.64
N SER A 3 -6.44 -35.89 -28.34
CA SER A 3 -7.28 -35.06 -27.49
C SER A 3 -6.80 -33.61 -27.64
N PRO A 4 -7.69 -32.63 -27.91
CA PRO A 4 -7.26 -31.24 -27.98
C PRO A 4 -6.75 -30.82 -26.60
N SER A 5 -5.51 -30.34 -26.55
CA SER A 5 -4.90 -29.74 -25.36
C SER A 5 -5.80 -28.61 -24.86
N ILE A 6 -6.28 -28.75 -23.62
CA ILE A 6 -6.96 -27.69 -22.87
C ILE A 6 -5.96 -26.54 -22.71
N SER A 7 -5.95 -25.60 -23.65
CA SER A 7 -5.26 -24.34 -23.47
C SER A 7 -6.06 -23.53 -22.44
N SER A 8 -5.48 -23.39 -21.25
CA SER A 8 -6.02 -22.75 -20.04
C SER A 8 -5.93 -21.22 -20.05
N ASN A 9 -5.76 -20.60 -21.22
CA ASN A 9 -5.61 -19.16 -21.35
C ASN A 9 -6.97 -18.49 -21.51
N LEU A 10 -7.39 -17.71 -20.51
CA LEU A 10 -8.56 -16.85 -20.59
C LEU A 10 -8.25 -15.60 -21.41
N THR A 11 -9.14 -15.26 -22.35
CA THR A 11 -9.08 -13.98 -23.06
C THR A 11 -10.03 -13.00 -22.37
N VAL A 12 -9.48 -12.15 -21.49
CA VAL A 12 -10.25 -11.09 -20.83
C VAL A 12 -10.43 -9.91 -21.78
N LEU A 13 -11.65 -9.70 -22.28
CA LEU A 13 -11.97 -8.52 -23.08
C LEU A 13 -12.18 -7.32 -22.15
N ARG A 14 -11.38 -6.27 -22.33
CA ARG A 14 -11.51 -4.99 -21.62
C ARG A 14 -12.33 -4.05 -22.48
N PHE A 15 -13.55 -3.75 -22.06
CA PHE A 15 -14.39 -2.76 -22.72
C PHE A 15 -14.32 -1.43 -21.98
N THR A 16 -14.27 -0.35 -22.73
CA THR A 16 -14.66 0.98 -22.23
C THR A 16 -16.16 0.97 -21.88
N PRO A 17 -16.67 1.88 -21.03
CA PRO A 17 -18.09 1.93 -20.68
C PRO A 17 -19.05 2.01 -21.87
N VAL A 18 -18.61 2.63 -22.98
CA VAL A 18 -19.39 2.73 -24.23
C VAL A 18 -19.40 1.40 -24.98
N GLU A 19 -18.24 0.75 -25.13
CA GLU A 19 -18.15 -0.58 -25.73
C GLU A 19 -18.92 -1.62 -24.90
N GLU A 20 -18.96 -1.45 -23.58
CA GLU A 20 -19.74 -2.28 -22.66
C GLU A 20 -21.24 -2.15 -22.93
N GLN A 21 -21.74 -0.93 -23.09
CA GLN A 21 -23.15 -0.68 -23.44
C GLN A 21 -23.49 -1.26 -24.81
N PHE A 22 -22.63 -1.07 -25.81
CA PHE A 22 -22.80 -1.66 -27.14
C PHE A 22 -22.79 -3.19 -27.11
N TYR A 23 -21.88 -3.78 -26.33
CA TYR A 23 -21.78 -5.23 -26.17
C TYR A 23 -23.03 -5.80 -25.48
N ARG A 24 -23.50 -5.16 -24.40
CA ARG A 24 -24.75 -5.54 -23.70
C ARG A 24 -25.97 -5.43 -24.61
N ALA A 25 -26.08 -4.34 -25.38
CA ALA A 25 -27.17 -4.14 -26.33
C ALA A 25 -27.13 -5.18 -27.46
N THR A 26 -25.94 -5.51 -27.97
CA THR A 26 -25.74 -6.52 -29.01
C THR A 26 -26.06 -7.93 -28.50
N LEU A 27 -25.64 -8.28 -27.28
CA LEU A 27 -26.00 -9.55 -26.63
C LEU A 27 -27.52 -9.68 -26.42
N SER A 28 -28.19 -8.60 -26.00
CA SER A 28 -29.64 -8.56 -25.83
C SER A 28 -30.35 -8.83 -27.16
N ASN A 29 -29.88 -8.22 -28.25
CA ASN A 29 -30.38 -8.46 -29.60
C ASN A 29 -30.05 -9.87 -30.13
N CYS A 30 -28.88 -10.43 -29.82
CA CYS A 30 -28.53 -11.80 -30.19
C CYS A 30 -29.38 -12.83 -29.44
N ARG A 31 -29.71 -12.60 -28.16
CA ARG A 31 -30.67 -13.43 -27.42
C ARG A 31 -32.04 -13.50 -28.07
N LEU A 32 -32.49 -12.40 -28.69
CA LEU A 32 -33.73 -12.37 -29.47
C LEU A 32 -33.60 -13.17 -30.78
N LYS A 33 -32.45 -13.16 -31.46
CA LYS A 33 -32.21 -13.93 -32.69
C LYS A 33 -32.04 -15.45 -32.47
N VAL A 34 -31.56 -15.89 -31.29
CA VAL A 34 -31.47 -17.34 -30.97
C VAL A 34 -32.86 -18.00 -30.94
N ARG A 35 -33.92 -17.26 -30.59
CA ARG A 35 -35.31 -17.75 -30.73
C ARG A 35 -35.76 -17.99 -32.17
N TYR A 36 -35.02 -17.46 -33.15
CA TYR A 36 -35.35 -17.51 -34.58
C TYR A 36 -34.29 -18.23 -35.41
N MET A 37 -33.53 -19.17 -34.82
CA MET A 37 -32.68 -20.06 -35.60
C MET A 37 -33.51 -21.19 -36.25
N PRO A 38 -33.43 -21.40 -37.57
CA PRO A 38 -34.25 -22.39 -38.29
C PRO A 38 -34.09 -23.83 -37.78
N TYR A 39 -32.95 -24.16 -37.18
CA TYR A 39 -32.66 -25.49 -36.65
C TYR A 39 -33.26 -25.75 -35.26
N LEU A 40 -33.77 -24.70 -34.60
CA LEU A 40 -34.45 -24.79 -33.29
C LEU A 40 -35.97 -24.73 -33.42
N HIS A 41 -36.52 -24.47 -34.61
CA HIS A 41 -37.96 -24.28 -34.83
C HIS A 41 -38.82 -25.51 -34.49
N ASN A 42 -38.24 -26.71 -34.45
CA ASN A 42 -38.94 -27.95 -34.11
C ASN A 42 -38.69 -28.45 -32.66
N LEU A 43 -37.92 -27.71 -31.85
CA LEU A 43 -37.70 -28.05 -30.45
C LEU A 43 -38.76 -27.37 -29.57
N ASN A 44 -39.99 -27.91 -29.60
CA ASN A 44 -41.04 -27.61 -28.61
C ASN A 44 -40.77 -28.28 -27.24
N THR A 45 -39.60 -28.89 -27.08
CA THR A 45 -39.16 -29.57 -25.86
C THR A 45 -38.40 -28.59 -24.95
N PRO A 46 -38.66 -28.58 -23.62
CA PRO A 46 -37.94 -27.71 -22.69
C PRO A 46 -36.43 -27.96 -22.74
N ILE A 47 -35.60 -26.94 -22.51
CA ILE A 47 -34.12 -27.09 -22.49
C ILE A 47 -33.66 -28.21 -21.56
N SER A 48 -34.41 -28.48 -20.47
CA SER A 48 -34.16 -29.58 -19.54
C SER A 48 -34.31 -30.99 -20.11
N SER A 49 -34.83 -31.13 -21.34
CA SER A 49 -34.99 -32.40 -22.06
C SER A 49 -33.93 -32.64 -23.15
N LEU A 50 -32.99 -31.70 -23.33
CA LEU A 50 -31.82 -31.88 -24.18
C LEU A 50 -30.72 -32.59 -23.38
N HIS A 51 -30.31 -33.78 -23.84
CA HIS A 51 -29.22 -34.54 -23.23
C HIS A 51 -28.18 -34.97 -24.28
N GLY A 52 -26.94 -35.17 -23.85
CA GLY A 52 -25.87 -35.67 -24.69
C GLY A 52 -25.50 -34.72 -25.84
N LYS A 53 -25.30 -35.28 -27.03
CA LYS A 53 -24.69 -34.58 -28.19
C LYS A 53 -25.46 -33.35 -28.67
N ASP A 54 -26.78 -33.30 -28.48
CA ASP A 54 -27.59 -32.16 -28.91
C ASP A 54 -27.50 -30.97 -27.94
N PHE A 55 -27.32 -31.25 -26.64
CA PHE A 55 -26.98 -30.23 -25.65
C PHE A 55 -25.56 -29.69 -25.87
N GLU A 56 -24.61 -30.58 -26.20
CA GLU A 56 -23.24 -30.19 -26.55
C GLU A 56 -23.18 -29.33 -27.81
N LYS A 57 -23.91 -29.66 -28.88
CA LYS A 57 -24.00 -28.83 -30.10
C LYS A 57 -24.62 -27.47 -29.86
N LEU A 58 -25.62 -27.38 -28.97
CA LEU A 58 -26.21 -26.10 -28.56
C LEU A 58 -25.21 -25.26 -27.76
N LEU A 59 -24.40 -25.92 -26.93
CA LEU A 59 -23.38 -25.28 -26.11
C LEU A 59 -22.09 -24.97 -26.87
N GLU A 60 -21.75 -25.64 -27.97
CA GLU A 60 -20.47 -25.48 -28.68
C GLU A 60 -20.20 -24.01 -29.09
N PRO A 61 -21.17 -23.26 -29.66
CA PRO A 61 -20.98 -21.84 -29.95
C PRO A 61 -20.86 -21.00 -28.66
N LEU A 62 -21.58 -21.38 -27.61
CA LEU A 62 -21.54 -20.72 -26.30
C LEU A 62 -20.27 -21.05 -25.51
N GLN A 63 -19.61 -22.18 -25.77
CA GLN A 63 -18.33 -22.58 -25.20
C GLN A 63 -17.19 -21.74 -25.81
N MET A 64 -17.27 -21.41 -27.10
CA MET A 64 -16.38 -20.41 -27.71
C MET A 64 -16.57 -19.02 -27.09
N ILE A 65 -17.82 -18.63 -26.77
CA ILE A 65 -18.11 -17.37 -26.08
C ILE A 65 -17.70 -17.42 -24.60
N ARG A 66 -17.77 -18.57 -23.92
CA ARG A 66 -17.27 -18.76 -22.54
C ARG A 66 -15.77 -18.49 -22.39
N LYS A 67 -14.97 -18.64 -23.44
CA LYS A 67 -13.54 -18.25 -23.46
C LYS A 67 -13.34 -16.73 -23.47
N PHE A 68 -14.37 -15.97 -23.81
CA PHE A 68 -14.46 -14.52 -23.67
C PHE A 68 -15.28 -14.21 -22.41
N ILE A 69 -14.65 -14.30 -21.24
CA ILE A 69 -15.32 -13.84 -20.03
C ILE A 69 -15.33 -12.30 -20.06
N VAL A 70 -16.49 -11.76 -20.43
CA VAL A 70 -16.80 -10.34 -20.29
C VAL A 70 -17.40 -10.15 -18.90
N PHE A 71 -16.62 -9.58 -17.98
CA PHE A 71 -17.15 -9.04 -16.73
C PHE A 71 -17.25 -7.52 -16.88
N PRO A 72 -18.46 -6.99 -17.10
CA PRO A 72 -18.67 -5.55 -17.27
C PRO A 72 -18.37 -4.73 -16.00
N SER A 73 -18.33 -5.39 -14.84
CA SER A 73 -18.07 -4.76 -13.55
C SER A 73 -16.61 -4.86 -13.08
N LEU A 74 -15.75 -5.57 -13.82
CA LEU A 74 -14.31 -5.52 -13.61
C LEU A 74 -13.78 -4.19 -14.16
N ARG A 75 -14.05 -3.11 -13.42
CA ARG A 75 -13.25 -1.90 -13.55
C ARG A 75 -11.86 -2.23 -13.04
N PHE A 76 -11.02 -2.82 -13.90
CA PHE A 76 -9.59 -2.64 -13.77
C PHE A 76 -9.39 -1.13 -13.90
N GLN A 77 -9.25 -0.43 -12.77
CA GLN A 77 -9.10 1.02 -12.77
C GLN A 77 -7.97 1.40 -13.74
N GLU A 78 -8.35 1.93 -14.90
CA GLU A 78 -7.40 2.62 -15.75
C GLU A 78 -6.90 3.83 -14.97
N LYS A 79 -5.58 3.98 -14.97
CA LYS A 79 -4.81 5.00 -14.27
C LYS A 79 -5.54 6.34 -14.25
N LEU A 80 -6.19 6.67 -13.13
CA LEU A 80 -6.47 8.06 -12.80
C LEU A 80 -5.14 8.68 -12.39
N PHE A 81 -4.57 9.42 -13.33
CA PHE A 81 -3.32 10.16 -13.19
C PHE A 81 -3.54 11.33 -12.24
N PHE A 82 -3.59 11.06 -10.94
CA PHE A 82 -3.46 12.08 -9.90
C PHE A 82 -2.51 11.56 -8.81
N PRO A 83 -1.28 12.11 -8.70
CA PRO A 83 -0.31 11.67 -7.72
C PRO A 83 -0.60 12.38 -6.38
N THR A 84 -1.31 11.71 -5.47
CA THR A 84 -1.35 12.15 -4.06
C THR A 84 -1.30 10.96 -3.09
N ILE A 85 -0.12 10.81 -2.48
CA ILE A 85 0.22 10.40 -1.10
C ILE A 85 -0.14 8.98 -0.61
N TYR A 86 -1.06 8.24 -1.23
CA TYR A 86 -1.19 6.81 -0.91
C TYR A 86 -0.78 5.95 -2.10
N GLY A 87 0.39 5.32 -1.97
CA GLY A 87 0.91 4.33 -2.91
C GLY A 87 -0.04 3.15 -3.06
N LEU A 88 -1.00 3.27 -3.97
CA LEU A 88 -1.72 2.15 -4.54
C LEU A 88 -0.75 1.41 -5.45
N LEU A 89 -0.17 0.32 -4.92
CA LEU A 89 0.44 -0.77 -5.67
C LEU A 89 -0.59 -1.31 -6.67
N GLN A 90 -0.71 -0.66 -7.83
CA GLN A 90 -1.51 -1.13 -8.95
C GLN A 90 -0.69 -2.17 -9.71
N SER A 91 -0.76 -3.44 -9.27
CA SER A 91 -0.29 -4.53 -10.11
C SER A 91 -1.20 -4.59 -11.35
N LYS A 92 -0.61 -4.58 -12.54
CA LYS A 92 -1.27 -5.16 -13.71
C LYS A 92 -1.39 -6.65 -13.39
N ALA A 93 -2.44 -7.08 -12.69
CA ALA A 93 -2.73 -8.49 -12.55
C ALA A 93 -2.92 -9.04 -13.98
N ASN A 94 -1.94 -9.79 -14.47
CA ASN A 94 -2.08 -10.57 -15.69
C ASN A 94 -3.07 -11.69 -15.37
N VAL A 95 -4.36 -11.40 -15.52
CA VAL A 95 -5.43 -12.38 -15.36
C VAL A 95 -5.40 -13.28 -16.59
N SER A 96 -4.57 -14.31 -16.55
CA SER A 96 -4.37 -15.25 -17.67
C SER A 96 -5.02 -16.61 -17.43
N THR A 97 -5.46 -16.91 -16.20
CA THR A 97 -6.07 -18.19 -15.79
C THR A 97 -7.38 -18.00 -15.04
N GLU A 98 -8.21 -19.04 -14.95
CA GLU A 98 -9.52 -18.99 -14.28
C GLU A 98 -9.36 -18.71 -12.78
N ASP A 99 -8.38 -19.36 -12.16
CA ASP A 99 -8.03 -19.13 -10.76
C ASP A 99 -7.62 -17.67 -10.52
N SER A 100 -6.80 -17.09 -11.40
CA SER A 100 -6.38 -15.68 -11.28
C SER A 100 -7.55 -14.70 -11.44
N LEU A 101 -8.55 -15.06 -12.26
CA LEU A 101 -9.76 -14.26 -12.43
C LEU A 101 -10.66 -14.36 -11.20
N GLN A 102 -10.82 -15.57 -10.66
CA GLN A 102 -11.59 -15.82 -9.45
C GLN A 102 -10.99 -15.09 -8.24
N GLU A 103 -9.66 -15.12 -8.10
CA GLU A 103 -8.94 -14.39 -7.06
C GLU A 103 -9.14 -12.88 -7.19
N GLU A 104 -9.04 -12.33 -8.41
CA GLU A 104 -9.20 -10.91 -8.65
C GLU A 104 -10.65 -10.42 -8.43
N LEU A 105 -11.64 -11.21 -8.85
CA LEU A 105 -13.06 -10.94 -8.58
C LEU A 105 -13.36 -10.99 -7.09
N PHE A 106 -12.79 -11.97 -6.38
CA PHE A 106 -12.90 -12.05 -4.93
C PHE A 106 -12.25 -10.81 -4.28
N ARG A 107 -11.05 -10.41 -4.71
CA ARG A 107 -10.34 -9.22 -4.20
C ARG A 107 -11.16 -7.95 -4.36
N ILE A 108 -11.71 -7.69 -5.54
CA ILE A 108 -12.51 -6.49 -5.82
C ILE A 108 -13.81 -6.50 -5.02
N SER A 109 -14.52 -7.63 -5.00
CA SER A 109 -15.81 -7.75 -4.30
C SER A 109 -15.62 -7.59 -2.79
N THR A 110 -14.60 -8.23 -2.22
CA THR A 110 -14.29 -8.09 -0.79
C THR A 110 -13.84 -6.68 -0.43
N GLN A 111 -13.06 -6.01 -1.28
CA GLN A 111 -12.69 -4.61 -1.05
C GLN A 111 -13.91 -3.68 -1.05
N GLN A 112 -14.89 -3.91 -1.93
CA GLN A 112 -16.14 -3.15 -1.90
C GLN A 112 -16.90 -3.39 -0.59
N VAL A 113 -17.07 -4.63 -0.15
CA VAL A 113 -17.74 -4.96 1.12
C VAL A 113 -17.04 -4.26 2.30
N GLU A 114 -15.71 -4.29 2.35
CA GLU A 114 -14.93 -3.65 3.42
C GLU A 114 -15.06 -2.11 3.39
N VAL A 115 -15.11 -1.49 2.22
CA VAL A 115 -15.36 -0.05 2.10
C VAL A 115 -16.75 0.31 2.62
N HIS A 116 -17.79 -0.46 2.26
CA HIS A 116 -19.15 -0.23 2.76
C HIS A 116 -19.21 -0.41 4.28
N GLN A 117 -18.58 -1.47 4.80
CA GLN A 117 -18.48 -1.70 6.24
C GLN A 117 -17.82 -0.51 6.94
N ARG A 118 -16.67 -0.05 6.44
CA ARG A 118 -15.97 1.11 7.00
C ARG A 118 -16.86 2.35 7.03
N ASN A 119 -17.63 2.60 5.96
CA ASN A 119 -18.54 3.74 5.91
C ASN A 119 -19.68 3.62 6.92
N ILE A 120 -20.27 2.43 7.08
CA ILE A 120 -21.31 2.17 8.09
C ILE A 120 -20.77 2.44 9.50
N LEU A 121 -19.58 1.93 9.82
CA LEU A 121 -18.95 2.19 11.12
C LEU A 121 -18.68 3.67 11.32
N MET A 122 -18.16 4.36 10.30
CA MET A 122 -17.92 5.81 10.36
C MET A 122 -19.21 6.59 10.64
N HIS A 123 -20.34 6.20 10.05
CA HIS A 123 -21.63 6.85 10.31
C HIS A 123 -22.10 6.62 11.75
N TYR A 124 -22.00 5.40 12.27
CA TYR A 124 -22.35 5.13 13.67
C TYR A 124 -21.45 5.89 14.64
N CYS A 125 -20.14 5.90 14.42
CA CYS A 125 -19.19 6.66 15.24
C CYS A 125 -19.46 8.16 15.18
N GLY A 126 -19.77 8.71 14.00
CA GLY A 126 -20.10 10.13 13.83
C GLY A 126 -21.39 10.51 14.56
N LEU A 127 -22.45 9.70 14.44
CA LEU A 127 -23.70 9.92 15.17
C LEU A 127 -23.51 9.79 16.68
N ALA A 128 -22.75 8.78 17.13
CA ALA A 128 -22.43 8.60 18.54
C ALA A 128 -21.68 9.80 19.11
N GLY A 129 -20.68 10.31 18.40
CA GLY A 129 -19.93 11.50 18.79
C GLY A 129 -20.81 12.75 18.87
N LEU A 130 -21.75 12.94 17.93
CA LEU A 130 -22.70 14.06 17.98
C LEU A 130 -23.64 13.98 19.19
N GLU A 131 -24.22 12.80 19.46
CA GLU A 131 -25.06 12.61 20.65
C GLU A 131 -24.27 12.85 21.93
N TRP A 132 -23.03 12.39 21.98
CA TRP A 132 -22.16 12.59 23.14
C TRP A 132 -21.86 14.09 23.36
N LEU A 133 -21.54 14.84 22.30
CA LEU A 133 -21.35 16.29 22.38
C LEU A 133 -22.61 17.03 22.85
N CYS A 134 -23.79 16.51 22.53
CA CYS A 134 -25.07 17.03 23.02
C CYS A 134 -25.41 16.61 24.46
N GLY A 135 -24.54 15.84 25.13
CA GLY A 135 -24.77 15.30 26.48
C GLY A 135 -25.73 14.10 26.53
N ASN A 136 -26.10 13.53 25.37
CA ASN A 136 -27.00 12.38 25.26
C ASN A 136 -26.21 11.06 25.26
N GLU A 137 -25.49 10.77 26.34
CA GLU A 137 -24.57 9.63 26.45
C GLU A 137 -25.27 8.27 26.23
N ALA A 138 -26.53 8.14 26.69
CA ALA A 138 -27.33 6.94 26.45
C ALA A 138 -27.64 6.70 24.96
N ASN A 139 -27.76 7.75 24.15
CA ASN A 139 -27.93 7.61 22.70
C ASN A 139 -26.58 7.33 22.01
N ALA A 140 -25.50 7.94 22.48
CA ALA A 140 -24.15 7.61 22.03
C ALA A 140 -23.85 6.11 22.22
N ALA A 141 -24.17 5.57 23.41
CA ALA A 141 -24.06 4.15 23.72
C ALA A 141 -24.85 3.26 22.75
N LYS A 142 -26.09 3.64 22.39
CA LYS A 142 -26.89 2.91 21.39
C LYS A 142 -26.21 2.85 20.03
N TYR A 143 -25.66 3.96 19.55
CA TYR A 143 -24.97 4.00 18.26
C TYR A 143 -23.69 3.16 18.27
N TYR A 144 -22.93 3.16 19.38
CA TYR A 144 -21.80 2.25 19.54
C TYR A 144 -22.21 0.77 19.59
N SER A 145 -23.32 0.42 20.26
CA SER A 145 -23.90 -0.93 20.18
C SER A 145 -24.30 -1.30 18.74
N SER A 146 -24.86 -0.38 17.96
CA SER A 146 -25.14 -0.62 16.53
C SER A 146 -23.86 -0.84 15.70
N ALA A 147 -22.78 -0.13 16.01
CA ALA A 147 -21.49 -0.35 15.37
C ALA A 147 -20.91 -1.74 15.70
N ILE A 148 -21.02 -2.20 16.95
CA ILE A 148 -20.64 -3.55 17.35
C ILE A 148 -21.45 -4.60 16.57
N ASN A 149 -22.77 -4.41 16.47
CA ASN A 149 -23.63 -5.33 15.73
C ASN A 149 -23.23 -5.42 14.26
N ALA A 150 -22.94 -4.29 13.61
CA ALA A 150 -22.41 -4.28 12.25
C ALA A 150 -21.07 -5.06 12.13
N MET A 151 -20.18 -4.97 13.12
CA MET A 151 -18.95 -5.77 13.14
C MET A 151 -19.24 -7.27 13.32
N LYS A 152 -20.19 -7.64 14.18
CA LYS A 152 -20.64 -9.02 14.37
C LYS A 152 -21.28 -9.59 13.09
N GLU A 153 -22.02 -8.78 12.34
CA GLU A 153 -22.59 -9.17 11.03
C GLU A 153 -21.50 -9.48 9.99
N LEU A 154 -20.43 -8.68 9.92
CA LEU A 154 -19.29 -8.98 9.06
C LEU A 154 -18.61 -10.30 9.45
N ASP A 155 -18.51 -10.56 10.76
CA ASP A 155 -17.94 -11.80 11.28
C ASP A 155 -18.80 -13.03 10.93
N GLN A 156 -20.12 -12.89 11.01
CA GLN A 156 -21.05 -13.92 10.53
C GLN A 156 -20.94 -14.13 9.02
N MET A 157 -20.70 -13.06 8.24
CA MET A 157 -20.47 -13.17 6.80
C MET A 157 -19.19 -13.97 6.50
N ASN A 158 -18.11 -13.73 7.26
CA ASN A 158 -16.90 -14.55 7.16
C ASN A 158 -17.18 -16.05 7.41
N ASN A 159 -18.05 -16.37 8.37
CA ASN A 159 -18.44 -17.77 8.63
C ASN A 159 -19.25 -18.35 7.46
N LYS A 160 -20.26 -17.61 6.96
CA LYS A 160 -21.12 -18.05 5.85
C LYS A 160 -20.33 -18.26 4.55
N LEU A 161 -19.31 -17.44 4.31
CA LEU A 161 -18.43 -17.54 3.15
C LEU A 161 -17.31 -18.58 3.33
N GLY A 162 -17.26 -19.28 4.47
CA GLY A 162 -16.24 -20.30 4.74
C GLY A 162 -14.82 -19.74 4.90
N LEU A 163 -14.68 -18.46 5.26
CA LEU A 163 -13.39 -17.76 5.30
C LEU A 163 -12.59 -18.05 6.58
N LYS A 164 -13.20 -18.62 7.62
CA LYS A 164 -12.56 -18.91 8.92
C LYS A 164 -11.92 -20.31 9.05
N GLY A 165 -11.83 -21.08 7.96
CA GLY A 165 -11.27 -22.44 7.96
C GLY A 165 -9.75 -22.49 7.77
N SER A 166 -9.09 -23.50 8.35
CA SER A 166 -7.64 -23.75 8.24
C SER A 166 -7.13 -24.03 6.83
N ARG A 167 -8.03 -24.29 5.87
CA ARG A 167 -7.74 -24.51 4.44
C ARG A 167 -8.50 -23.53 3.54
N CYS A 168 -8.72 -22.30 3.99
CA CYS A 168 -9.30 -21.28 3.12
C CYS A 168 -8.22 -20.66 2.24
N ALA A 169 -8.44 -20.68 0.91
CA ALA A 169 -7.57 -20.02 -0.06
C ALA A 169 -7.73 -18.48 -0.06
N TYR A 170 -8.77 -17.97 0.62
CA TYR A 170 -9.18 -16.59 0.57
C TYR A 170 -9.07 -15.91 1.94
N ARG A 171 -8.69 -14.63 1.95
CA ARG A 171 -8.57 -13.85 3.19
C ARG A 171 -9.93 -13.54 3.81
N LEU A 172 -9.94 -13.37 5.14
CA LEU A 172 -11.07 -12.83 5.88
C LEU A 172 -11.41 -11.40 5.45
N LEU A 173 -12.70 -11.09 5.44
CA LEU A 173 -13.20 -9.72 5.46
C LEU A 173 -12.87 -9.08 6.81
N ARG A 174 -12.39 -7.85 6.80
CA ARG A 174 -11.94 -7.15 8.00
C ARG A 174 -12.64 -5.81 8.13
N SER A 175 -13.02 -5.47 9.36
CA SER A 175 -13.40 -4.10 9.69
C SER A 175 -12.15 -3.24 9.88
N ASP A 176 -12.29 -1.95 9.63
CA ASP A 176 -11.19 -0.99 9.77
C ASP A 176 -10.71 -0.92 11.24
N ARG A 177 -9.41 -1.06 11.45
CA ARG A 177 -8.83 -1.15 12.80
C ARG A 177 -8.90 0.18 13.57
N LEU A 178 -8.80 1.32 12.89
CA LEU A 178 -8.94 2.63 13.56
C LEU A 178 -10.37 2.87 14.03
N GLN A 179 -11.35 2.48 13.20
CA GLN A 179 -12.76 2.49 13.60
C GLN A 179 -12.98 1.59 14.84
N GLN A 180 -12.41 0.38 14.86
CA GLN A 180 -12.47 -0.50 16.03
C GLN A 180 -11.87 0.15 17.28
N ILE A 181 -10.67 0.73 17.17
CA ILE A 181 -9.99 1.43 18.26
C ILE A 181 -10.89 2.55 18.80
N HIS A 182 -11.45 3.38 17.93
CA HIS A 182 -12.36 4.45 18.33
C HIS A 182 -13.59 3.92 19.06
N ILE A 183 -14.28 2.91 18.50
CA ILE A 183 -15.49 2.32 19.09
C ILE A 183 -15.20 1.76 20.49
N PHE A 184 -14.20 0.89 20.63
CA PHE A 184 -13.92 0.25 21.91
C PHE A 184 -13.32 1.19 22.95
N SER A 185 -12.54 2.19 22.54
CA SER A 185 -12.09 3.26 23.44
C SER A 185 -13.27 4.07 23.98
N ALA A 186 -14.18 4.49 23.09
CA ALA A 186 -15.36 5.26 23.45
C ALA A 186 -16.31 4.49 24.38
N ILE A 187 -16.52 3.20 24.12
CA ILE A 187 -17.32 2.32 24.98
C ILE A 187 -16.73 2.23 26.38
N LEU A 188 -15.42 2.06 26.50
CA LEU A 188 -14.76 2.00 27.81
C LEU A 188 -14.92 3.31 28.58
N ASP A 189 -14.86 4.46 27.89
CA ASP A 189 -15.06 5.75 28.53
C ASP A 189 -16.51 5.93 29.00
N LEU A 190 -17.52 5.59 28.17
CA LEU A 190 -18.93 5.57 28.57
C LEU A 190 -19.18 4.64 29.77
N GLN A 191 -18.57 3.45 29.77
CA GLN A 191 -18.72 2.49 30.86
C GLN A 191 -18.06 2.96 32.17
N LYS A 192 -16.96 3.73 32.10
CA LYS A 192 -16.37 4.39 33.28
C LYS A 192 -17.31 5.43 33.88
N ASP A 193 -18.07 6.12 33.04
CA ASP A 193 -19.07 7.11 33.45
C ASP A 193 -20.39 6.46 33.92
N GLY A 194 -20.45 5.12 33.97
CA GLY A 194 -21.60 4.36 34.44
C GLY A 194 -22.69 4.13 33.39
N ILE A 195 -22.41 4.43 32.12
CA ILE A 195 -23.34 4.23 31.01
C ILE A 195 -23.17 2.81 30.45
N GLU A 196 -24.25 2.03 30.48
CA GLU A 196 -24.25 0.68 29.95
C GLU A 196 -24.30 0.68 28.41
N VAL A 197 -23.35 -0.01 27.79
CA VAL A 197 -23.36 -0.33 26.37
C VAL A 197 -23.77 -1.79 26.21
N ARG A 198 -24.83 -2.05 25.43
CA ARG A 198 -25.38 -3.39 25.28
C ARG A 198 -24.40 -4.33 24.57
N ASP A 199 -24.47 -5.61 24.97
CA ASP A 199 -23.84 -6.75 24.30
C ASP A 199 -22.31 -6.75 24.24
N VAL A 200 -21.66 -5.97 25.12
CA VAL A 200 -20.19 -5.92 25.33
C VAL A 200 -19.89 -5.60 26.80
N SER A 201 -19.10 -6.45 27.46
CA SER A 201 -18.55 -6.15 28.79
C SER A 201 -17.31 -5.24 28.68
N ALA A 202 -16.93 -4.58 29.78
CA ALA A 202 -15.70 -3.78 29.82
C ALA A 202 -14.45 -4.62 29.52
N GLU A 203 -14.41 -5.85 30.04
CA GLU A 203 -13.32 -6.81 29.80
C GLU A 203 -13.23 -7.20 28.31
N GLU A 204 -14.38 -7.44 27.67
CA GLU A 204 -14.43 -7.73 26.23
C GLU A 204 -14.01 -6.51 25.41
N ALA A 205 -14.49 -5.31 25.77
CA ALA A 205 -14.10 -4.07 25.10
C ALA A 205 -12.60 -3.81 25.18
N GLU A 206 -11.99 -4.00 26.35
CA GLU A 206 -10.55 -3.86 26.56
C GLU A 206 -9.74 -4.90 25.75
N ALA A 207 -10.18 -6.15 25.75
CA ALA A 207 -9.55 -7.20 24.94
C ALA A 207 -9.60 -6.87 23.44
N GLN A 208 -10.75 -6.41 22.94
CA GLN A 208 -10.91 -6.03 21.53
C GLN A 208 -10.13 -4.76 21.17
N LEU A 209 -10.06 -3.78 22.07
CA LEU A 209 -9.23 -2.58 21.90
C LEU A 209 -7.75 -2.96 21.77
N ASN A 210 -7.24 -3.79 22.67
CA ASN A 210 -5.85 -4.24 22.65
C ASN A 210 -5.52 -5.05 21.38
N LEU A 211 -6.45 -5.91 20.94
CA LEU A 211 -6.33 -6.64 19.67
C LEU A 211 -6.28 -5.70 18.48
N ALA A 212 -7.13 -4.68 18.45
CA ALA A 212 -7.17 -3.69 17.37
C ALA A 212 -5.92 -2.81 17.35
N LEU A 213 -5.44 -2.35 18.51
CA LEU A 213 -4.19 -1.58 18.66
C LEU A 213 -2.98 -2.38 18.19
N THR A 214 -2.85 -3.62 18.66
CA THR A 214 -1.76 -4.52 18.28
C THR A 214 -1.80 -4.76 16.77
N GLY A 215 -2.96 -5.14 16.22
CA GLY A 215 -3.11 -5.41 14.80
C GLY A 215 -2.94 -4.18 13.89
N TYR A 216 -3.22 -2.97 14.38
CA TYR A 216 -2.98 -1.73 13.62
C TYR A 216 -1.49 -1.35 13.57
N THR A 217 -0.74 -1.66 14.63
CA THR A 217 0.67 -1.23 14.79
C THR A 217 1.68 -2.32 14.41
N GLU A 218 1.26 -3.58 14.33
CA GLU A 218 2.12 -4.76 14.13
C GLU A 218 3.12 -4.61 12.98
N GLN A 219 2.65 -4.27 11.77
CA GLN A 219 3.53 -4.16 10.60
C GLN A 219 4.57 -3.06 10.78
N THR A 220 4.16 -1.90 11.30
CA THR A 220 5.06 -0.76 11.51
C THR A 220 6.10 -1.07 12.58
N VAL A 221 5.68 -1.70 13.68
CA VAL A 221 6.59 -2.14 14.76
C VAL A 221 7.58 -3.18 14.22
N SER A 222 7.11 -4.16 13.44
CA SER A 222 7.96 -5.18 12.80
C SER A 222 8.99 -4.55 11.86
N ASN A 223 8.55 -3.66 10.96
CA ASN A 223 9.43 -2.92 10.05
C ASN A 223 10.47 -2.09 10.83
N LEU A 224 10.06 -1.41 11.90
CA LEU A 224 10.95 -0.59 12.71
C LEU A 224 12.02 -1.45 13.41
N MET A 225 11.63 -2.59 13.97
CA MET A 225 12.57 -3.53 14.60
C MET A 225 13.57 -4.08 13.57
N GLN A 226 13.10 -4.42 12.36
CA GLN A 226 13.98 -4.87 11.28
C GLN A 226 14.97 -3.78 10.88
N ILE A 227 14.51 -2.52 10.74
CA ILE A 227 15.37 -1.37 10.43
C ILE A 227 16.44 -1.18 11.52
N TYR A 228 16.09 -1.29 12.80
CA TYR A 228 17.06 -1.18 13.89
C TYR A 228 18.13 -2.28 13.83
N VAL A 229 17.75 -3.52 13.55
CA VAL A 229 18.70 -4.62 13.35
C VAL A 229 19.62 -4.33 12.17
N THR A 230 19.06 -4.02 11.01
CA THR A 230 19.84 -3.72 9.79
C THR A 230 20.78 -2.51 9.98
N ALA A 231 20.33 -1.47 10.65
CA ALA A 231 21.15 -0.29 10.94
C ALA A 231 22.31 -0.64 11.87
N ASN A 232 22.06 -1.38 12.96
CA ASN A 232 23.09 -1.79 13.90
C ASN A 232 24.15 -2.70 13.27
N GLU A 233 23.75 -3.63 12.39
CA GLU A 233 24.67 -4.47 11.62
C GLU A 233 25.50 -3.67 10.61
N SER A 234 24.93 -2.58 10.07
CA SER A 234 25.59 -1.74 9.07
C SER A 234 26.56 -0.73 9.67
N PHE A 235 26.36 -0.32 10.94
CA PHE A 235 27.18 0.72 11.57
C PHE A 235 28.69 0.41 11.62
N PRO A 236 29.15 -0.81 11.95
CA PRO A 236 30.57 -1.14 11.92
C PRO A 236 31.17 -1.01 10.51
N LYS A 237 30.45 -1.51 9.49
CA LYS A 237 30.88 -1.44 8.09
C LYS A 237 30.98 0.00 7.62
N TYR A 238 29.96 0.81 7.92
CA TYR A 238 29.96 2.24 7.58
C TYR A 238 31.10 2.98 8.26
N LYS A 239 31.34 2.73 9.54
CA LYS A 239 32.46 3.35 10.29
C LYS A 239 33.81 2.99 9.70
N ALA A 240 34.00 1.75 9.26
CA ALA A 240 35.23 1.31 8.59
C ALA A 240 35.44 2.04 7.27
N ILE A 241 34.40 2.10 6.42
CA ILE A 241 34.43 2.82 5.13
C ILE A 241 34.74 4.31 5.34
N LEU A 242 34.08 4.94 6.32
CA LEU A 242 34.29 6.35 6.65
C LEU A 242 35.72 6.62 7.14
N SER A 243 36.28 5.71 7.93
CA SER A 243 37.66 5.82 8.42
C SER A 243 38.67 5.70 7.25
N GLN A 244 38.43 4.77 6.33
CA GLN A 244 39.24 4.60 5.12
C GLN A 244 39.16 5.83 4.21
N ALA A 245 37.94 6.34 3.98
CA ALA A 245 37.71 7.55 3.17
C ALA A 245 38.39 8.78 3.79
N LYS A 246 38.37 8.92 5.12
CA LYS A 246 39.07 10.02 5.80
C LYS A 246 40.57 10.02 5.51
N SER A 247 41.19 8.84 5.40
CA SER A 247 42.62 8.70 5.06
C SER A 247 42.93 8.70 3.56
N SER A 248 41.93 8.63 2.67
CA SER A 248 42.17 8.30 1.25
C SER A 248 42.49 9.48 0.36
N ILE A 249 42.50 10.73 0.83
CA ILE A 249 42.78 11.88 -0.05
C ILE A 249 44.29 12.15 -0.24
N GLY A 250 45.15 11.48 0.52
CA GLY A 250 46.61 11.69 0.51
C GLY A 250 47.27 11.49 -0.85
N TRP A 251 46.73 10.60 -1.70
CA TRP A 251 47.26 10.36 -3.06
C TRP A 251 47.23 11.62 -3.94
N LEU A 252 46.28 12.54 -3.71
CA LEU A 252 46.17 13.75 -4.50
C LEU A 252 47.36 14.68 -4.23
N CYS A 253 47.79 14.78 -2.97
CA CYS A 253 48.99 15.53 -2.60
C CYS A 253 50.24 14.93 -3.24
N GLU A 254 50.36 13.59 -3.26
CA GLU A 254 51.46 12.88 -3.92
C GLU A 254 51.47 13.10 -5.43
N ALA A 255 50.30 13.01 -6.09
CA ALA A 255 50.14 13.25 -7.52
C ALA A 255 50.53 14.70 -7.89
N ILE A 256 50.10 15.69 -7.09
CA ILE A 256 50.46 17.10 -7.29
C ILE A 256 51.97 17.32 -7.16
N ASN A 257 52.62 16.69 -6.17
CA ASN A 257 54.07 16.78 -6.00
C ASN A 257 54.82 16.18 -7.20
N LEU A 258 54.36 15.03 -7.71
CA LEU A 258 54.96 14.38 -8.87
C LEU A 258 54.81 15.23 -10.14
N VAL A 259 53.62 15.80 -10.37
CA VAL A 259 53.36 16.69 -11.50
C VAL A 259 54.20 17.97 -11.41
N ASN A 260 54.41 18.50 -10.20
CA ASN A 260 55.30 19.64 -9.98
C ASN A 260 56.75 19.32 -10.34
N ASN A 261 57.24 18.14 -9.96
CA ASN A 261 58.62 17.72 -10.25
C ASN A 261 58.87 17.52 -11.76
N VAL A 262 57.85 17.10 -12.51
CA VAL A 262 57.94 16.83 -13.96
C VAL A 262 57.59 18.08 -14.81
N GLY A 263 57.13 19.18 -14.19
CA GLY A 263 56.82 20.44 -14.88
C GLY A 263 55.57 20.38 -15.78
N GLN A 264 54.66 19.44 -15.55
CA GLN A 264 53.46 19.21 -16.38
C GLN A 264 52.15 19.72 -15.73
N GLN A 265 52.22 20.81 -14.97
CA GLN A 265 51.07 21.32 -14.20
C GLN A 265 49.84 21.61 -15.07
N HIS A 266 50.06 22.19 -16.26
CA HIS A 266 48.98 22.60 -17.17
C HIS A 266 48.16 21.40 -17.69
N LEU A 267 48.81 20.30 -18.09
CA LEU A 267 48.14 19.08 -18.56
C LEU A 267 47.28 18.45 -17.46
N PHE A 268 47.78 18.42 -16.23
CA PHE A 268 47.06 17.86 -15.10
C PHE A 268 45.82 18.70 -14.73
N ILE A 269 45.96 20.02 -14.71
CA ILE A 269 44.85 20.94 -14.46
C ILE A 269 43.77 20.80 -15.54
N ASP A 270 44.16 20.75 -16.81
CA ASP A 270 43.22 20.65 -17.93
C ASP A 270 42.51 19.29 -17.96
N ALA A 271 43.21 18.20 -17.64
CA ALA A 271 42.61 16.87 -17.50
C ALA A 271 41.54 16.84 -16.41
N ILE A 272 41.83 17.41 -15.23
CA ILE A 272 40.87 17.47 -14.12
C ILE A 272 39.71 18.42 -14.45
N ARG A 273 39.98 19.59 -15.05
CA ARG A 273 38.94 20.52 -15.49
C ARG A 273 37.99 19.86 -16.49
N THR A 274 38.53 19.11 -17.44
CA THR A 274 37.75 18.36 -18.43
C THR A 274 36.89 17.29 -17.76
N ALA A 275 37.47 16.51 -16.84
CA ALA A 275 36.73 15.49 -16.10
C ALA A 275 35.57 16.08 -15.26
N ILE A 276 35.80 17.21 -14.59
CA ILE A 276 34.76 17.87 -13.78
C ILE A 276 33.67 18.49 -14.68
N THR A 277 34.06 19.12 -15.80
CA THR A 277 33.11 19.69 -16.76
C THR A 277 32.21 18.61 -17.35
N ASN A 278 32.79 17.46 -17.72
CA ASN A 278 32.04 16.30 -18.22
C ASN A 278 31.11 15.69 -17.16
N SER A 279 31.39 15.92 -15.87
CA SER A 279 30.54 15.48 -14.75
C SER A 279 29.39 16.43 -14.43
N GLY A 280 29.21 17.51 -15.22
CA GLY A 280 28.08 18.44 -15.09
C GLY A 280 28.27 19.57 -14.06
N LEU A 281 29.49 19.81 -13.59
CA LEU A 281 29.83 20.91 -12.68
C LEU A 281 30.60 22.01 -13.43
N PRO A 282 29.92 22.99 -14.05
CA PRO A 282 30.59 24.12 -14.70
C PRO A 282 31.25 25.03 -13.65
N ASN A 283 32.42 25.59 -13.98
CA ASN A 283 33.11 26.66 -13.24
C ASN A 283 33.78 26.26 -11.90
N VAL A 284 34.55 25.17 -11.87
CA VAL A 284 35.48 24.97 -10.74
C VAL A 284 36.63 25.98 -10.84
N PRO A 285 36.94 26.75 -9.77
CA PRO A 285 37.97 27.77 -9.79
C PRO A 285 39.37 27.14 -9.71
N VAL A 286 39.79 26.50 -10.81
CA VAL A 286 41.10 25.83 -10.92
C VAL A 286 42.01 26.67 -11.80
N SER A 287 42.61 27.73 -11.22
CA SER A 287 43.60 28.57 -11.90
C SER A 287 45.04 28.07 -11.73
N ASN A 288 45.31 27.24 -10.71
CA ASN A 288 46.60 26.60 -10.48
C ASN A 288 46.46 25.32 -9.62
N LEU A 289 47.52 24.51 -9.51
CA LEU A 289 47.52 23.25 -8.75
C LEU A 289 47.23 23.45 -7.25
N LEU A 290 47.69 24.58 -6.70
CA LEU A 290 47.47 24.90 -5.29
C LEU A 290 45.98 25.12 -5.01
N GLY A 291 45.31 25.89 -5.87
CA GLY A 291 43.87 26.14 -5.83
C GLY A 291 43.06 24.86 -6.08
N LEU A 292 43.54 23.98 -6.96
CA LEU A 292 42.94 22.66 -7.16
C LEU A 292 43.01 21.83 -5.88
N ASN A 293 44.19 21.77 -5.26
CA ASN A 293 44.43 21.02 -4.03
C ASN A 293 43.50 21.51 -2.91
N PHE A 294 43.49 22.83 -2.67
CA PHE A 294 42.65 23.43 -1.64
C PHE A 294 41.16 23.20 -1.90
N TYR A 295 40.72 23.32 -3.16
CA TYR A 295 39.32 23.09 -3.50
C TYR A 295 38.92 21.63 -3.24
N VAL A 296 39.69 20.66 -3.76
CA VAL A 296 39.34 19.24 -3.63
C VAL A 296 39.46 18.75 -2.19
N VAL A 297 40.53 19.13 -1.47
CA VAL A 297 40.70 18.78 -0.05
C VAL A 297 39.56 19.37 0.78
N LYS A 298 39.22 20.65 0.59
CA LYS A 298 38.10 21.27 1.30
C LYS A 298 36.77 20.55 1.04
N ARG A 299 36.48 20.21 -0.22
CA ARG A 299 35.25 19.48 -0.57
C ARG A 299 35.23 18.06 -0.01
N TRP A 300 36.39 17.41 0.05
CA TRP A 300 36.52 16.10 0.67
C TRP A 300 36.25 16.18 2.17
N ASP A 301 36.84 17.15 2.87
CA ASP A 301 36.60 17.37 4.29
C ASP A 301 35.12 17.69 4.57
N GLU A 302 34.48 18.55 3.77
CA GLU A 302 33.04 18.84 3.85
C GLU A 302 32.19 17.55 3.71
N LEU A 303 32.54 16.67 2.76
CA LEU A 303 31.84 15.41 2.54
C LEU A 303 32.00 14.46 3.74
N ILE A 304 33.22 14.34 4.26
CA ILE A 304 33.53 13.50 5.42
C ILE A 304 32.80 14.01 6.66
N ASP A 305 32.75 15.31 6.88
CA ASP A 305 32.03 15.93 8.00
C ASP A 305 30.51 15.72 7.88
N CYS A 306 29.95 15.88 6.67
CA CYS A 306 28.55 15.56 6.41
C CYS A 306 28.25 14.08 6.72
N ALA A 307 29.08 13.17 6.25
CA ALA A 307 28.94 11.73 6.47
C ALA A 307 29.03 11.37 7.96
N GLN A 308 29.97 11.97 8.70
CA GLN A 308 30.08 11.82 10.16
C GLN A 308 28.83 12.31 10.88
N LYS A 309 28.31 13.49 10.49
CA LYS A 309 27.11 14.07 11.09
C LYS A 309 25.90 13.17 10.86
N VAL A 310 25.64 12.75 9.62
CA VAL A 310 24.54 11.84 9.27
C VAL A 310 24.64 10.52 10.03
N PHE A 311 25.84 9.95 10.14
CA PHE A 311 26.06 8.73 10.90
C PHE A 311 25.76 8.92 12.39
N SER A 312 26.22 10.03 12.98
CA SER A 312 25.99 10.34 14.40
C SER A 312 24.51 10.51 14.72
N GLU A 313 23.77 11.22 13.88
CA GLU A 313 22.32 11.46 14.06
C GLU A 313 21.52 10.18 13.82
N THR A 314 21.84 9.43 12.76
CA THR A 314 21.21 8.11 12.50
C THR A 314 21.42 7.16 13.66
N LYS A 315 22.63 7.14 14.25
CA LYS A 315 22.95 6.31 15.42
C LYS A 315 22.15 6.74 16.65
N LYS A 316 21.98 8.05 16.90
CA LYS A 316 21.13 8.54 18.00
C LYS A 316 19.68 8.09 17.82
N ILE A 317 19.15 8.11 16.61
CA ILE A 317 17.77 7.65 16.34
C ILE A 317 17.66 6.13 16.54
N ALA A 318 18.57 5.36 15.94
CA ALA A 318 18.51 3.89 15.98
C ALA A 318 18.80 3.29 17.38
N MET A 319 19.61 3.95 18.21
CA MET A 319 19.91 3.49 19.57
C MET A 319 18.82 3.83 20.59
N ASN A 320 17.86 4.68 20.21
CA ASN A 320 16.77 5.06 21.08
C ASN A 320 15.51 4.32 20.65
N ASN A 321 14.99 3.45 21.53
CA ASN A 321 13.72 2.80 21.26
C ASN A 321 12.59 3.84 21.34
N ILE A 322 12.11 4.28 20.16
CA ILE A 322 11.01 5.26 20.00
C ILE A 322 9.71 4.79 20.70
N MET A 323 9.58 3.51 21.03
CA MET A 323 8.44 2.95 21.77
C MET A 323 8.50 3.23 23.28
N GLU A 324 9.60 3.75 23.82
CA GLU A 324 9.69 4.08 25.24
C GLU A 324 8.91 5.36 25.58
N LYS A 325 8.20 5.37 26.72
CA LYS A 325 7.37 6.51 27.16
C LYS A 325 8.07 7.88 27.14
N LYS A 326 9.39 7.92 27.32
CA LYS A 326 10.20 9.16 27.25
C LYS A 326 10.13 9.85 25.89
N TRP A 327 9.74 9.13 24.84
CA TRP A 327 9.58 9.65 23.49
C TRP A 327 8.22 10.30 23.22
N ASN A 328 7.23 10.18 24.11
CA ASN A 328 5.90 10.77 23.90
C ASN A 328 5.97 12.27 23.59
N PHE A 329 6.78 13.03 24.34
CA PHE A 329 7.00 14.46 24.09
C PHE A 329 7.63 14.74 22.71
N ILE A 330 8.56 13.88 22.28
CA ILE A 330 9.22 14.02 20.98
C ILE A 330 8.24 13.65 19.86
N LEU A 331 7.43 12.62 20.04
CA LEU A 331 6.39 12.21 19.09
C LEU A 331 5.34 13.30 18.92
N GLU A 332 4.89 13.92 20.00
CA GLU A 332 4.01 15.10 19.95
C GLU A 332 4.64 16.25 19.16
N THR A 333 5.94 16.51 19.37
CA THR A 333 6.68 17.54 18.64
C THR A 333 6.77 17.23 17.14
N ILE A 334 7.01 15.96 16.78
CA ILE A 334 7.05 15.51 15.38
C ILE A 334 5.68 15.65 14.72
N ILE A 335 4.61 15.24 15.42
CA ILE A 335 3.22 15.37 14.95
C ILE A 335 2.89 16.85 14.71
N ALA A 336 3.20 17.72 15.67
CA ALA A 336 2.99 19.17 15.55
C ALA A 336 3.79 19.80 14.40
N CYS A 337 5.00 19.31 14.13
CA CYS A 337 5.88 19.84 13.10
C CYS A 337 5.46 19.41 11.68
N HIS A 338 5.06 18.15 11.48
CA HIS A 338 4.93 17.56 10.15
C HIS A 338 3.51 17.11 9.78
N PHE A 339 2.61 16.93 10.74
CA PHE A 339 1.26 16.39 10.53
C PHE A 339 0.14 17.35 10.89
N SER A 340 0.40 18.34 11.74
CA SER A 340 -0.53 19.45 11.95
C SER A 340 -0.45 20.42 10.78
N SER A 341 -1.60 20.85 10.26
CA SER A 341 -1.69 21.98 9.32
C SER A 341 -1.36 23.28 10.06
N ASN A 342 -0.10 23.46 10.44
CA ASN A 342 0.39 24.74 10.87
C ASN A 342 0.47 25.61 9.62
N ASP A 343 -0.56 26.43 9.40
CA ASP A 343 -0.55 27.56 8.48
C ASP A 343 0.62 28.50 8.85
N GLY A 344 1.83 28.18 8.40
CA GLY A 344 2.99 29.07 8.30
C GLY A 344 3.45 29.83 9.55
N LYS A 345 2.86 29.62 10.74
CA LYS A 345 3.29 30.27 11.97
C LYS A 345 4.29 29.36 12.66
N SER A 346 5.54 29.49 12.23
CA SER A 346 6.68 28.96 12.94
C SER A 346 6.56 29.36 14.43
N LEU A 347 6.41 28.36 15.30
CA LEU A 347 6.69 28.51 16.71
C LEU A 347 8.19 28.78 16.85
N LYS A 348 8.58 30.05 16.72
CA LYS A 348 9.84 30.53 17.27
C LYS A 348 9.66 30.61 18.79
N LYS A 349 10.31 29.70 19.51
CA LYS A 349 10.80 29.98 20.85
C LYS A 349 12.31 29.95 20.80
#